data_AF-A0A7W5Y9V0-F1
#
_entry.id   AF-A0A7W5Y9V0-F1
#
_cell.length_a   1.000
_cell.length_b   1.000
_cell.length_c   1.000
_cell.angle_alpha   90.00
_cell.angle_beta   90.00
_cell.angle_gamma   90.00
#
_symmetry.space_group_name_H-M   'P 1'
#
loop_
_entity.id
_entity.type
_entity.pdbx_description
1 polymer ?
#
loop_
_entity_poly.entity_id
_entity_poly.type
_entity_poly.pdbx_seq_one_letter_code
_entity_poly.pdbx_strand_id
1 'polypeptide(L)'
;MTKRTAALAAGTAALVLLPAGAANAHGTMSNPPSRVYVCKNEGPEAPKSAACKAAVAAGGTQAFYDWNEVSLLEAGGRHREIIPDGKLCSAGRDKYRGLDLQRADWPATSVRPGSFTLTYHATAPHSNSNFEFYITRDGWNPTMPLRWSDLVHLRTFNGQNPTTFTNWTLNLPQRSGRHILYSIWQRVVGSNEAFYTCSDVDFGGGGGNPTPTPTPTPTPTPTPTPTSTVPSGTWQAGKAYKGGDRVTYAGLSYECLQPHTAIAGWEPPNVPALWKRV
;
A
#
# COMPACT_ATOMS: atom_id res chain seq x y z
N MET A 1 38.41 -14.54 74.27
CA MET A 1 37.10 -13.94 73.90
C MET A 1 37.34 -13.00 72.73
N THR A 2 36.92 -13.37 71.52
CA THR A 2 37.06 -12.50 70.34
C THR A 2 35.75 -12.54 69.58
N LYS A 3 34.88 -11.54 69.79
CA LYS A 3 33.62 -11.40 69.05
C LYS A 3 33.92 -10.70 67.73
N ARG A 4 33.72 -11.39 66.60
CA ARG A 4 33.70 -10.78 65.26
C ARG A 4 32.27 -10.30 64.98
N THR A 5 32.08 -8.98 64.93
CA THR A 5 30.87 -8.34 64.42
C THR A 5 30.91 -8.36 62.90
N ALA A 6 30.01 -9.12 62.27
CA ALA A 6 29.76 -9.04 60.84
C ALA A 6 28.75 -7.90 60.59
N ALA A 7 29.16 -6.89 59.84
CA ALA A 7 28.27 -5.84 59.35
C ALA A 7 27.51 -6.37 58.11
N LEU A 8 26.19 -6.49 58.21
CA LEU A 8 25.32 -6.75 57.06
C LEU A 8 25.16 -5.44 56.27
N ALA A 9 25.75 -5.36 55.08
CA ALA A 9 25.46 -4.29 54.14
C ALA A 9 24.10 -4.58 53.48
N ALA A 10 23.05 -3.87 53.89
CA ALA A 10 21.76 -3.90 53.21
C ALA A 10 21.88 -3.11 51.89
N GLY A 11 22.15 -3.82 50.79
CA GLY A 11 22.10 -3.24 49.45
C GLY A 11 20.66 -3.03 49.01
N THR A 12 20.19 -1.79 48.97
CA THR A 12 18.94 -1.41 48.30
C THR A 12 19.08 -1.62 46.80
N ALA A 13 18.52 -2.71 46.28
CA ALA A 13 18.32 -2.88 44.85
C ALA A 13 17.19 -1.95 44.38
N ALA A 14 17.55 -0.80 43.81
CA ALA A 14 16.60 0.06 43.13
C ALA A 14 16.13 -0.63 41.84
N LEU A 15 14.93 -1.19 41.86
CA LEU A 15 14.30 -1.79 40.69
C LEU A 15 13.90 -0.66 39.73
N VAL A 16 14.73 -0.38 38.73
CA VAL A 16 14.38 0.55 37.65
C VAL A 16 13.33 -0.13 36.77
N LEU A 17 12.05 0.15 37.05
CA LEU A 17 10.95 -0.17 36.15
C LEU A 17 11.05 0.75 34.93
N LEU A 18 11.79 0.32 33.92
CA LEU A 18 11.70 0.91 32.58
C LEU A 18 10.27 0.69 32.08
N PRO A 19 9.53 1.73 31.64
CA PRO A 19 8.25 1.52 31.00
C PRO A 19 8.47 0.65 29.77
N ALA A 20 7.76 -0.49 29.70
CA ALA A 20 7.69 -1.26 28.47
C ALA A 20 7.05 -0.37 27.41
N GLY A 21 7.88 0.21 26.53
CA GLY A 21 7.38 0.97 25.40
C GLY A 21 6.42 0.10 24.61
N ALA A 22 5.26 0.64 24.24
CA ALA A 22 4.35 -0.02 23.31
C ALA A 22 5.18 -0.43 22.08
N ALA A 23 5.32 -1.73 21.87
CA ALA A 23 6.04 -2.24 20.73
C ALA A 23 5.14 -1.99 19.51
N ASN A 24 5.27 -0.84 18.85
CA ASN A 24 4.38 -0.44 17.76
C ASN A 24 4.53 -1.40 16.57
N ALA A 25 3.43 -1.98 16.09
CA ALA A 25 3.40 -2.56 14.76
C ALA A 25 3.44 -1.45 13.72
N HIS A 26 3.90 -1.77 12.52
CA HIS A 26 3.99 -0.77 11.46
C HIS A 26 3.98 -1.45 10.11
N GLY A 27 3.04 -1.06 9.25
CA GLY A 27 2.98 -1.55 7.88
C GLY A 27 1.72 -1.15 7.13
N THR A 28 1.71 -1.46 5.84
CA THR A 28 0.57 -1.22 4.96
C THR A 28 0.56 -2.22 3.78
N MET A 29 -0.52 -2.30 3.01
CA MET A 29 -0.53 -3.04 1.76
C MET A 29 0.39 -2.38 0.73
N SER A 30 1.37 -3.13 0.22
CA SER A 30 2.28 -2.69 -0.85
C SER A 30 1.86 -3.18 -2.23
N ASN A 31 1.06 -4.26 -2.29
CA ASN A 31 0.44 -4.77 -3.51
C ASN A 31 -0.96 -5.32 -3.20
N PRO A 32 -2.05 -4.77 -3.76
CA PRO A 32 -2.08 -3.50 -4.47
C PRO A 32 -1.71 -2.39 -3.47
N PRO A 33 -0.89 -1.40 -3.88
CA PRO A 33 -0.40 -0.39 -2.96
C PRO A 33 -1.57 0.41 -2.37
N SER A 34 -1.52 0.62 -1.05
CA SER A 34 -2.52 1.44 -0.37
C SER A 34 -2.37 2.91 -0.73
N ARG A 35 -3.42 3.71 -0.53
CA ARG A 35 -3.39 5.17 -0.77
C ARG A 35 -2.20 5.85 -0.11
N VAL A 36 -1.95 5.52 1.17
CA VAL A 36 -0.83 6.10 1.92
C VAL A 36 0.52 5.68 1.33
N TYR A 37 0.65 4.42 0.88
CA TYR A 37 1.87 3.90 0.27
C TYR A 37 2.12 4.51 -1.12
N VAL A 38 1.06 4.66 -1.92
CA VAL A 38 1.12 5.35 -3.22
C VAL A 38 1.62 6.77 -3.02
N CYS A 39 0.98 7.57 -2.17
CA CYS A 39 1.36 8.97 -2.01
C CYS A 39 2.74 9.15 -1.37
N LYS A 40 3.14 8.26 -0.46
CA LYS A 40 4.52 8.18 0.03
C LYS A 40 5.51 7.94 -1.11
N ASN A 41 5.21 7.02 -2.01
CA ASN A 41 6.11 6.66 -3.12
C ASN A 41 6.12 7.71 -4.24
N GLU A 42 5.05 8.51 -4.38
CA GLU A 42 5.05 9.68 -5.26
C GLU A 42 5.96 10.82 -4.76
N GLY A 43 6.24 10.86 -3.46
CA GLY A 43 7.00 11.91 -2.79
C GLY A 43 6.06 12.94 -2.13
N PRO A 44 5.96 12.99 -0.79
CA PRO A 44 4.99 13.85 -0.09
C PRO A 44 5.14 15.34 -0.39
N GLU A 45 6.35 15.83 -0.64
CA GLU A 45 6.63 17.25 -0.92
C GLU A 45 6.20 17.69 -2.33
N ALA A 46 6.14 16.75 -3.28
CA ALA A 46 5.80 17.02 -4.67
C ALA A 46 5.06 15.83 -5.31
N PRO A 47 3.87 15.45 -4.81
CA PRO A 47 3.13 14.30 -5.30
C PRO A 47 2.71 14.51 -6.76
N LYS A 48 2.56 13.41 -7.50
CA LYS A 48 2.33 13.43 -8.95
C LYS A 48 0.84 13.43 -9.28
N SER A 49 0.08 12.49 -8.71
CA SER A 49 -1.33 12.32 -8.96
C SER A 49 -2.16 13.43 -8.31
N ALA A 50 -3.28 13.78 -8.94
CA ALA A 50 -4.19 14.78 -8.39
C ALA A 50 -4.79 14.34 -7.05
N ALA A 51 -5.01 13.04 -6.87
CA ALA A 51 -5.47 12.48 -5.60
C ALA A 51 -4.43 12.64 -4.48
N CYS A 52 -3.15 12.30 -4.71
CA CYS A 52 -2.11 12.48 -3.70
C CYS A 52 -1.80 13.95 -3.40
N LYS A 53 -1.84 14.83 -4.42
CA LYS A 53 -1.78 16.29 -4.21
C LYS A 53 -2.90 16.77 -3.27
N ALA A 54 -4.14 16.33 -3.51
CA ALA A 54 -5.27 16.69 -2.67
C ALA A 54 -5.13 16.10 -1.26
N ALA A 55 -4.64 14.87 -1.14
CA ALA A 55 -4.47 14.19 0.14
C ALA A 55 -3.38 14.87 1.00
N VAL A 56 -2.26 15.26 0.40
CA VAL A 56 -1.21 16.06 1.04
C VAL A 56 -1.72 17.45 1.42
N ALA A 57 -2.44 18.13 0.52
CA ALA A 57 -3.04 19.44 0.85
C ALA A 57 -4.03 19.34 2.01
N ALA A 58 -4.78 18.24 2.09
CA ALA A 58 -5.72 18.00 3.16
C ALA A 58 -5.06 17.58 4.46
N GLY A 59 -4.05 16.71 4.45
CA GLY A 59 -3.49 16.04 5.64
C GLY A 59 -2.11 16.53 6.10
N GLY A 60 -1.37 17.24 5.24
CA GLY A 60 0.05 17.54 5.41
C GLY A 60 0.97 16.41 4.92
N THR A 61 2.27 16.68 4.81
CA THR A 61 3.26 15.71 4.31
C THR A 61 3.60 14.64 5.35
N GLN A 62 3.58 14.99 6.64
CA GLN A 62 3.95 14.08 7.74
C GLN A 62 3.17 12.77 7.76
N ALA A 63 1.89 12.79 7.39
CA ALA A 63 1.07 11.59 7.28
C ALA A 63 1.67 10.54 6.32
N PHE A 64 2.36 10.98 5.27
CA PHE A 64 2.93 10.10 4.25
C PHE A 64 4.39 9.74 4.53
N TYR A 65 5.08 10.48 5.41
CA TYR A 65 6.32 10.00 6.02
C TYR A 65 6.04 8.89 7.03
N ASP A 66 4.94 9.01 7.77
CA ASP A 66 4.48 8.02 8.75
C ASP A 66 3.50 7.03 8.13
N TRP A 67 3.78 6.62 6.89
CA TRP A 67 2.90 5.81 6.04
C TRP A 67 2.56 4.43 6.62
N ASN A 68 3.41 3.95 7.52
CA ASN A 68 3.32 2.63 8.14
C ASN A 68 2.51 2.65 9.46
N GLU A 69 1.94 3.78 9.85
CA GLU A 69 1.28 3.98 11.15
C GLU A 69 -0.17 4.50 11.03
N VAL A 70 -0.90 4.10 9.99
CA VAL A 70 -2.36 4.31 9.96
C VAL A 70 -3.01 3.34 10.95
N SER A 71 -2.90 3.67 12.24
CA SER A 71 -3.17 2.75 13.35
C SER A 71 -4.01 3.38 14.46
N LEU A 72 -4.59 2.53 15.32
CA LEU A 72 -5.22 2.89 16.58
C LEU A 72 -4.68 1.97 17.67
N LEU A 73 -4.05 2.54 18.70
CA LEU A 73 -3.38 1.78 19.78
C LEU A 73 -4.34 0.94 20.63
N GLU A 74 -5.57 1.40 20.81
CA GLU A 74 -6.56 0.77 21.69
C GLU A 74 -7.76 0.20 20.91
N ALA A 75 -7.52 -0.25 19.67
CA ALA A 75 -8.58 -0.79 18.82
C ALA A 75 -9.27 -2.01 19.45
N GLY A 76 -8.48 -3.00 19.91
CA GLY A 76 -8.97 -4.17 20.65
C GLY A 76 -10.16 -4.87 19.99
N GLY A 77 -10.15 -4.97 18.66
CA GLY A 77 -11.24 -5.57 17.86
C GLY A 77 -12.48 -4.68 17.65
N ARG A 78 -12.58 -3.51 18.29
CA ARG A 78 -13.75 -2.61 18.25
C ARG A 78 -13.78 -1.71 17.01
N HIS A 79 -13.24 -2.16 15.89
CA HIS A 79 -13.00 -1.36 14.68
C HIS A 79 -14.24 -0.58 14.21
N ARG A 80 -15.40 -1.26 14.14
CA ARG A 80 -16.68 -0.68 13.67
C ARG A 80 -17.31 0.29 14.67
N GLU A 81 -16.96 0.16 15.94
CA GLU A 81 -17.46 1.04 17.01
C GLU A 81 -16.68 2.35 17.04
N ILE A 82 -15.36 2.28 16.84
CA ILE A 82 -14.46 3.42 17.07
C ILE A 82 -14.06 4.17 15.80
N ILE A 83 -14.28 3.59 14.61
CA ILE A 83 -14.01 4.26 13.33
C ILE A 83 -15.35 4.63 12.69
N PRO A 84 -15.73 5.91 12.65
CA PRO A 84 -16.94 6.35 12.00
C PRO A 84 -16.91 6.10 10.48
N ASP A 85 -18.11 6.00 9.90
CA ASP A 85 -18.29 6.05 8.46
C ASP A 85 -17.64 7.30 7.84
N GLY A 86 -17.06 7.14 6.65
CA GLY A 86 -16.29 8.16 5.97
C GLY A 86 -14.88 8.37 6.51
N LYS A 87 -14.47 7.63 7.56
CA LYS A 87 -13.14 7.74 8.19
C LYS A 87 -12.34 6.44 8.17
N LEU A 88 -12.74 5.48 7.34
CA LEU A 88 -12.16 4.14 7.33
C LEU A 88 -10.70 4.16 6.87
N CYS A 89 -10.34 4.97 5.87
CA CYS A 89 -8.99 5.00 5.30
C CYS A 89 -7.99 5.79 6.15
N SER A 90 -8.47 6.71 7.00
CA SER A 90 -7.66 7.39 8.01
C SER A 90 -7.65 6.71 9.38
N ALA A 91 -8.45 5.66 9.56
CA ALA A 91 -8.75 5.06 10.86
C ALA A 91 -9.32 6.06 11.88
N GLY A 92 -10.10 7.06 11.44
CA GLY A 92 -10.62 8.10 12.32
C GLY A 92 -9.60 9.16 12.76
N ARG A 93 -8.35 9.09 12.28
CA ARG A 93 -7.28 10.00 12.72
C ARG A 93 -7.15 11.21 11.80
N ASP A 94 -7.25 12.40 12.38
CA ASP A 94 -7.11 13.66 11.64
C ASP A 94 -5.77 13.80 10.91
N LYS A 95 -4.69 13.22 11.44
CA LYS A 95 -3.39 13.13 10.76
C LYS A 95 -3.52 12.57 9.34
N TYR A 96 -4.36 11.55 9.16
CA TYR A 96 -4.53 10.82 7.90
C TYR A 96 -5.79 11.21 7.13
N ARG A 97 -6.47 12.31 7.49
CA ARG A 97 -7.76 12.74 6.89
C ARG A 97 -7.73 12.90 5.37
N GLY A 98 -6.57 13.14 4.77
CA GLY A 98 -6.40 13.18 3.31
C GLY A 98 -6.68 11.84 2.61
N LEU A 99 -6.57 10.71 3.32
CA LEU A 99 -6.86 9.38 2.79
C LEU A 99 -8.37 9.11 2.62
N ASP A 100 -9.23 9.89 3.29
CA ASP A 100 -10.70 9.76 3.26
C ASP A 100 -11.37 10.54 2.12
N LEU A 101 -10.58 11.27 1.32
CA LEU A 101 -11.11 12.08 0.23
C LEU A 101 -11.88 11.21 -0.78
N GLN A 102 -13.12 11.60 -1.05
CA GLN A 102 -14.01 10.94 -2.00
C GLN A 102 -13.62 11.30 -3.42
N ARG A 103 -12.85 10.45 -4.07
CA ARG A 103 -12.30 10.72 -5.40
C ARG A 103 -12.36 9.46 -6.27
N ALA A 104 -12.77 9.65 -7.53
CA ALA A 104 -12.74 8.60 -8.53
C ALA A 104 -11.38 8.43 -9.21
N ASP A 105 -10.41 9.31 -8.95
CA ASP A 105 -9.09 9.34 -9.61
C ASP A 105 -7.92 8.96 -8.70
N TRP A 106 -8.18 8.29 -7.56
CA TRP A 106 -7.12 7.63 -6.81
C TRP A 106 -6.36 6.65 -7.73
N PRO A 107 -5.01 6.60 -7.70
CA PRO A 107 -4.27 5.60 -8.45
C PRO A 107 -4.72 4.20 -8.05
N ALA A 108 -5.12 3.38 -9.04
CA ALA A 108 -5.74 2.08 -8.80
C ALA A 108 -4.98 0.97 -9.52
N THR A 109 -4.94 -0.21 -8.91
CA THR A 109 -4.37 -1.42 -9.51
C THR A 109 -5.43 -2.15 -10.32
N SER A 110 -5.15 -2.45 -11.59
CA SER A 110 -6.04 -3.29 -12.39
C SER A 110 -6.06 -4.71 -11.84
N VAL A 111 -7.26 -5.24 -11.60
CA VAL A 111 -7.48 -6.60 -11.08
C VAL A 111 -8.56 -7.30 -11.88
N ARG A 112 -8.71 -8.61 -11.64
CA ARG A 112 -9.79 -9.43 -12.19
C ARG A 112 -10.44 -10.24 -11.06
N PRO A 113 -11.70 -10.64 -11.22
CA PRO A 113 -12.30 -11.62 -10.32
C PRO A 113 -11.50 -12.92 -10.28
N GLY A 114 -11.54 -13.62 -9.16
CA GLY A 114 -10.80 -14.87 -8.93
C GLY A 114 -9.60 -14.72 -8.01
N SER A 115 -8.67 -15.66 -8.12
CA SER A 115 -7.48 -15.72 -7.26
C SER A 115 -6.59 -14.48 -7.45
N PHE A 116 -6.27 -13.83 -6.33
CA PHE A 116 -5.44 -12.64 -6.30
C PHE A 116 -4.51 -12.69 -5.10
N THR A 117 -3.21 -12.53 -5.33
CA THR A 117 -2.21 -12.48 -4.26
C THR A 117 -1.86 -11.03 -3.96
N LEU A 118 -2.13 -10.64 -2.71
CA LEU A 118 -1.74 -9.33 -2.18
C LEU A 118 -0.47 -9.47 -1.33
N THR A 119 0.26 -8.36 -1.19
CA THR A 119 1.46 -8.26 -0.35
C THR A 119 1.30 -7.13 0.67
N TYR A 120 1.59 -7.45 1.93
CA TYR A 120 1.69 -6.49 3.02
C TYR A 120 3.16 -6.22 3.33
N HIS A 121 3.53 -4.94 3.42
CA HIS A 121 4.85 -4.50 3.83
C HIS A 121 4.81 -4.03 5.28
N ALA A 122 5.45 -4.79 6.17
CA ALA A 122 5.58 -4.47 7.58
C ALA A 122 7.01 -4.05 7.92
N THR A 123 7.22 -2.81 8.34
CA THR A 123 8.54 -2.34 8.82
C THR A 123 8.85 -2.86 10.22
N ALA A 124 7.80 -3.15 11.01
CA ALA A 124 7.90 -3.81 12.30
C ALA A 124 6.85 -4.92 12.35
N PRO A 125 7.17 -6.17 11.93
CA PRO A 125 6.24 -7.29 12.01
C PRO A 125 6.00 -7.71 13.47
N HIS A 126 4.77 -8.12 13.78
CA HIS A 126 4.41 -8.65 15.11
C HIS A 126 3.75 -10.01 14.98
N SER A 127 4.30 -10.98 15.70
CA SER A 127 3.82 -12.36 15.77
C SER A 127 2.42 -12.44 16.38
N ASN A 128 1.75 -13.55 16.10
CA ASN A 128 0.40 -13.85 16.55
C ASN A 128 -0.55 -12.66 16.31
N SER A 129 -0.72 -12.27 15.06
CA SER A 129 -1.61 -11.19 14.63
C SER A 129 -2.74 -11.72 13.75
N ASN A 130 -3.88 -11.04 13.75
CA ASN A 130 -5.00 -11.33 12.87
C ASN A 130 -5.05 -10.33 11.72
N PHE A 131 -5.32 -10.82 10.52
CA PHE A 131 -5.48 -9.99 9.32
C PHE A 131 -6.83 -10.26 8.67
N GLU A 132 -7.60 -9.21 8.47
CA GLU A 132 -8.91 -9.26 7.82
C GLU A 132 -8.88 -8.46 6.53
N PHE A 133 -9.49 -9.00 5.48
CA PHE A 133 -9.60 -8.37 4.16
C PHE A 133 -11.06 -8.22 3.78
N TYR A 134 -11.34 -7.06 3.21
CA TYR A 134 -12.65 -6.65 2.76
C TYR A 134 -12.54 -6.04 1.36
N ILE A 135 -13.67 -6.03 0.65
CA ILE A 135 -13.82 -5.27 -0.58
C ILE A 135 -15.15 -4.53 -0.57
N THR A 136 -15.21 -3.38 -1.21
CA THR A 136 -16.50 -2.70 -1.44
C THR A 136 -17.50 -3.57 -2.22
N ARG A 137 -18.80 -3.38 -1.94
CA ARG A 137 -19.92 -3.98 -2.68
C ARG A 137 -19.89 -3.58 -4.16
N ASP A 138 -20.51 -4.41 -4.99
CA ASP A 138 -20.74 -4.05 -6.39
C ASP A 138 -21.63 -2.80 -6.49
N GLY A 139 -21.37 -1.94 -7.46
CA GLY A 139 -22.06 -0.65 -7.59
C GLY A 139 -21.69 0.42 -6.55
N TRP A 140 -20.67 0.19 -5.71
CA TRP A 140 -20.14 1.21 -4.81
C TRP A 140 -19.61 2.43 -5.60
N ASN A 141 -19.91 3.64 -5.13
CA ASN A 141 -19.51 4.87 -5.78
C ASN A 141 -18.25 5.48 -5.12
N PRO A 142 -17.12 5.61 -5.83
CA PRO A 142 -15.89 6.18 -5.27
C PRO A 142 -15.96 7.67 -4.95
N THR A 143 -17.01 8.38 -5.37
CA THR A 143 -17.26 9.79 -5.01
C THR A 143 -18.14 9.94 -3.75
N MET A 144 -18.51 8.85 -3.09
CA MET A 144 -19.19 8.85 -1.79
C MET A 144 -18.22 8.46 -0.66
N PRO A 145 -18.46 8.93 0.58
CA PRO A 145 -17.66 8.48 1.73
C PRO A 145 -17.74 6.96 1.88
N LEU A 146 -16.60 6.31 2.08
CA LEU A 146 -16.58 4.87 2.35
C LEU A 146 -17.20 4.58 3.71
N ARG A 147 -18.15 3.65 3.78
CA ARG A 147 -18.82 3.23 5.01
C ARG A 147 -18.56 1.77 5.34
N TRP A 148 -18.74 1.39 6.60
CA TRP A 148 -18.70 -0.03 6.98
C TRP A 148 -19.75 -0.86 6.25
N SER A 149 -20.92 -0.27 6.00
CA SER A 149 -22.00 -0.88 5.22
C SER A 149 -21.69 -1.03 3.73
N ASP A 150 -20.58 -0.49 3.24
CA ASP A 150 -20.13 -0.66 1.87
C ASP A 150 -19.18 -1.86 1.73
N LEU A 151 -18.63 -2.39 2.83
CA LEU A 151 -17.64 -3.46 2.82
C LEU A 151 -18.24 -4.87 2.92
N VAL A 152 -17.74 -5.78 2.10
CA VAL A 152 -17.96 -7.22 2.12
C VAL A 152 -16.68 -7.89 2.61
N HIS A 153 -16.79 -8.76 3.61
CA HIS A 153 -15.65 -9.56 4.08
C HIS A 153 -15.21 -10.56 3.03
N LEU A 154 -13.90 -10.69 2.82
CA LEU A 154 -13.30 -11.66 1.92
C LEU A 154 -12.66 -12.81 2.70
N ARG A 155 -11.80 -12.48 3.67
CA ARG A 155 -11.04 -13.49 4.40
C ARG A 155 -10.47 -12.96 5.70
N THR A 156 -10.35 -13.84 6.69
CA THR A 156 -9.57 -13.61 7.90
C THR A 156 -8.45 -14.64 7.99
N PHE A 157 -7.25 -14.20 8.35
CA PHE A 157 -6.11 -15.04 8.70
C PHE A 157 -5.76 -14.79 10.17
N ASN A 158 -6.02 -15.78 11.03
CA ASN A 158 -5.79 -15.65 12.48
C ASN A 158 -4.42 -16.20 12.88
N GLY A 159 -3.83 -15.66 13.94
CA GLY A 159 -2.60 -16.18 14.56
C GLY A 159 -1.39 -16.19 13.63
N GLN A 160 -1.29 -15.19 12.75
CA GLN A 160 -0.24 -15.10 11.75
C GLN A 160 1.04 -14.49 12.32
N ASN A 161 2.18 -14.96 11.80
CA ASN A 161 3.51 -14.42 12.08
C ASN A 161 4.02 -13.73 10.81
N PRO A 162 3.61 -12.48 10.53
CA PRO A 162 4.05 -11.77 9.34
C PRO A 162 5.56 -11.57 9.36
N THR A 163 6.16 -11.55 8.17
CA THR A 163 7.53 -11.08 7.94
C THR A 163 7.50 -9.66 7.40
N THR A 164 8.65 -9.10 7.00
CA THR A 164 8.72 -7.78 6.35
C THR A 164 7.81 -7.68 5.13
N PHE A 165 7.71 -8.76 4.34
CA PHE A 165 6.79 -8.86 3.20
C PHE A 165 6.00 -10.15 3.30
N THR A 166 4.71 -10.03 3.59
CA THR A 166 3.82 -11.19 3.74
C THR A 166 2.81 -11.22 2.61
N ASN A 167 2.65 -12.39 1.98
CA ASN A 167 1.71 -12.58 0.90
C ASN A 167 0.46 -13.31 1.39
N TRP A 168 -0.71 -12.88 0.92
CA TRP A 168 -1.97 -13.60 1.14
C TRP A 168 -2.73 -13.74 -0.16
N THR A 169 -3.28 -14.92 -0.39
CA THR A 169 -4.17 -15.17 -1.52
C THR A 169 -5.62 -14.97 -1.08
N LEU A 170 -6.30 -14.08 -1.79
CA LEU A 170 -7.73 -13.83 -1.69
C LEU A 170 -8.43 -14.34 -2.94
N ASN A 171 -9.76 -14.53 -2.84
CA ASN A 171 -10.61 -14.74 -3.99
C ASN A 171 -11.48 -13.49 -4.19
N LEU A 172 -11.18 -12.70 -5.22
CA LEU A 172 -11.93 -11.49 -5.52
C LEU A 172 -13.28 -11.83 -6.16
N PRO A 173 -14.39 -11.29 -5.64
CA PRO A 173 -15.71 -11.54 -6.22
C PRO A 173 -15.87 -10.86 -7.57
N GLN A 174 -16.92 -11.22 -8.30
CA GLN A 174 -17.32 -10.49 -9.51
C GLN A 174 -17.67 -9.04 -9.14
N ARG A 175 -17.07 -8.10 -9.88
CA ARG A 175 -17.15 -6.65 -9.69
C ARG A 175 -16.88 -5.96 -11.02
N SER A 176 -17.30 -4.71 -11.14
CA SER A 176 -16.98 -3.86 -12.29
C SER A 176 -16.56 -2.46 -11.84
N GLY A 177 -15.64 -1.86 -12.57
CA GLY A 177 -15.10 -0.53 -12.27
C GLY A 177 -14.29 -0.49 -10.96
N ARG A 178 -14.33 0.68 -10.32
CA ARG A 178 -13.45 1.03 -9.19
C ARG A 178 -13.99 0.54 -7.87
N HIS A 179 -13.10 -0.04 -7.07
CA HIS A 179 -13.38 -0.57 -5.75
C HIS A 179 -12.22 -0.29 -4.78
N ILE A 180 -12.50 -0.46 -3.49
CA ILE A 180 -11.47 -0.43 -2.44
C ILE A 180 -11.31 -1.83 -1.87
N LEU A 181 -10.07 -2.32 -1.82
CA LEU A 181 -9.66 -3.36 -0.89
C LEU A 181 -9.30 -2.71 0.44
N TYR A 182 -9.95 -3.16 1.51
CA TYR A 182 -9.73 -2.66 2.86
C TYR A 182 -9.14 -3.77 3.73
N SER A 183 -8.09 -3.46 4.48
CA SER A 183 -7.49 -4.40 5.42
C SER A 183 -7.55 -3.91 6.86
N ILE A 184 -7.67 -4.85 7.78
CA ILE A 184 -7.43 -4.65 9.20
C ILE A 184 -6.32 -5.61 9.64
N TRP A 185 -5.25 -5.08 10.21
CA TRP A 185 -4.25 -5.87 10.95
C TRP A 185 -4.46 -5.62 12.43
N GLN A 186 -5.03 -6.58 13.16
CA GLN A 186 -5.20 -6.52 14.61
C GLN A 186 -4.09 -7.33 15.28
N ARG A 187 -3.33 -6.69 16.18
CA ARG A 187 -2.45 -7.43 17.10
C ARG A 187 -3.28 -8.10 18.18
N VAL A 188 -2.91 -9.33 18.56
CA VAL A 188 -3.60 -10.03 19.65
C VAL A 188 -2.71 -10.38 20.83
N VAL A 189 -1.41 -10.07 20.75
CA VAL A 189 -0.46 -10.28 21.84
C VAL A 189 0.28 -8.98 22.15
N GLY A 190 0.32 -8.63 23.43
CA GLY A 190 1.11 -7.51 23.95
C GLY A 190 0.56 -6.11 23.65
N SER A 191 -0.52 -5.98 22.86
CA SER A 191 -1.16 -4.70 22.56
C SER A 191 -2.56 -4.90 21.96
N ASN A 192 -3.41 -3.88 22.13
CA ASN A 192 -4.71 -3.74 21.47
C ASN A 192 -4.61 -3.06 20.09
N GLU A 193 -3.42 -2.73 19.63
CA GLU A 193 -3.21 -1.90 18.45
C GLU A 193 -3.66 -2.59 17.15
N ALA A 194 -4.26 -1.81 16.25
CA ALA A 194 -4.62 -2.25 14.91
C ALA A 194 -4.26 -1.24 13.82
N PHE A 195 -4.04 -1.73 12.59
CA PHE A 195 -3.69 -0.95 11.39
C PHE A 195 -4.73 -1.12 10.31
N TYR A 196 -4.93 -0.05 9.55
CA TYR A 196 -6.01 0.06 8.59
C TYR A 196 -5.45 0.54 7.26
N THR A 197 -5.84 -0.12 6.17
CA THR A 197 -5.32 0.24 4.85
C THR A 197 -6.42 0.20 3.81
N CYS A 198 -6.42 1.19 2.91
CA CYS A 198 -7.26 1.23 1.72
C CYS A 198 -6.39 1.17 0.48
N SER A 199 -6.61 0.18 -0.40
CA SER A 199 -6.00 0.10 -1.73
C SER A 199 -7.07 0.19 -2.80
N ASP A 200 -6.94 1.15 -3.71
CA ASP A 200 -7.85 1.29 -4.84
C ASP A 200 -7.52 0.26 -5.93
N VAL A 201 -8.55 -0.41 -6.42
CA VAL A 201 -8.45 -1.42 -7.49
C VAL A 201 -9.51 -1.15 -8.57
N ASP A 202 -9.23 -1.58 -9.79
CA ASP A 202 -10.14 -1.42 -10.93
C ASP A 202 -10.34 -2.77 -11.64
N PHE A 203 -11.59 -3.24 -11.68
CA PHE A 203 -11.98 -4.48 -12.33
C PHE A 203 -12.25 -4.32 -13.83
N GLY A 204 -12.19 -3.09 -14.35
CA GLY A 204 -12.61 -2.76 -15.71
C GLY A 204 -14.12 -2.95 -15.90
N GLY A 205 -14.59 -2.88 -17.14
CA GLY A 205 -16.00 -3.18 -17.48
C GLY A 205 -17.05 -2.17 -16.98
N GLY A 206 -16.64 -1.09 -16.31
CA GLY A 206 -17.54 0.01 -15.98
C GLY A 206 -17.90 0.81 -17.24
N GLY A 207 -19.17 0.78 -17.64
CA GLY A 207 -19.74 1.71 -18.61
C GLY A 207 -19.68 3.13 -18.05
N GLY A 208 -18.55 3.80 -18.25
CA GLY A 208 -18.25 5.08 -17.62
C GLY A 208 -16.78 5.42 -17.82
N ASN A 209 -16.37 5.55 -19.08
CA ASN A 209 -15.17 6.27 -19.43
C ASN A 209 -15.25 7.67 -18.77
N PRO A 210 -14.28 8.14 -17.96
CA PRO A 210 -14.11 9.57 -17.86
C PRO A 210 -13.74 9.99 -19.28
N THR A 211 -14.65 10.70 -19.95
CA THR A 211 -14.36 11.40 -21.19
C THR A 211 -13.02 12.12 -21.02
N PRO A 212 -11.95 11.76 -21.75
CA PRO A 212 -10.86 12.71 -21.92
C PRO A 212 -11.49 13.94 -22.58
N THR A 213 -11.34 15.11 -21.97
CA THR A 213 -11.67 16.39 -22.60
C THR A 213 -11.23 16.35 -24.06
N PRO A 214 -12.10 16.64 -25.04
CA PRO A 214 -11.75 16.51 -26.44
C PRO A 214 -10.60 17.46 -26.78
N THR A 215 -9.40 16.91 -26.96
CA THR A 215 -8.37 17.54 -27.78
C THR A 215 -8.88 17.52 -29.23
N PRO A 216 -8.87 18.64 -29.96
CA PRO A 216 -9.35 18.68 -31.34
C PRO A 216 -8.61 17.65 -32.19
N THR A 217 -9.39 16.82 -32.89
CA THR A 217 -8.93 15.76 -33.79
C THR A 217 -8.17 16.34 -34.98
N PRO A 218 -6.89 15.99 -35.23
CA PRO A 218 -6.31 16.10 -36.55
C PRO A 218 -6.78 14.95 -37.44
N THR A 219 -7.18 15.28 -38.66
CA THR A 219 -7.62 14.42 -39.76
C THR A 219 -6.68 13.22 -40.02
N PRO A 220 -7.19 12.00 -40.35
CA PRO A 220 -6.36 10.81 -40.53
C PRO A 220 -5.57 10.81 -41.85
N THR A 221 -4.29 10.45 -41.76
CA THR A 221 -3.40 10.08 -42.88
C THR A 221 -3.18 8.55 -42.83
N PRO A 222 -3.16 7.83 -43.98
CA PRO A 222 -3.22 6.36 -44.00
C PRO A 222 -2.01 5.65 -43.38
N THR A 223 -2.31 4.50 -42.75
CA THR A 223 -1.40 3.55 -42.10
C THR A 223 -0.45 2.83 -43.07
N PRO A 224 0.86 2.74 -42.78
CA PRO A 224 1.73 1.70 -43.34
C PRO A 224 1.88 0.46 -42.41
N THR A 225 1.97 -0.70 -43.06
CA THR A 225 2.22 -2.09 -42.59
C THR A 225 3.53 -2.24 -41.78
N PRO A 226 3.69 -3.24 -40.87
CA PRO A 226 4.64 -3.16 -39.76
C PRO A 226 6.09 -3.53 -40.15
N THR A 227 7.04 -2.76 -39.63
CA THR A 227 8.47 -3.10 -39.65
C THR A 227 8.94 -3.36 -38.22
N SER A 228 9.52 -4.53 -37.95
CA SER A 228 10.16 -4.82 -36.68
C SER A 228 11.30 -3.84 -36.45
N THR A 229 11.18 -3.00 -35.43
CA THR A 229 12.27 -2.13 -34.99
C THR A 229 12.54 -2.43 -33.53
N VAL A 230 13.67 -3.10 -33.29
CA VAL A 230 14.28 -3.21 -31.97
C VAL A 230 14.53 -1.78 -31.49
N PRO A 231 13.91 -1.30 -30.39
CA PRO A 231 14.23 0.01 -29.89
C PRO A 231 15.57 -0.09 -29.15
N SER A 232 16.66 0.33 -29.78
CA SER A 232 17.96 0.57 -29.13
C SER A 232 17.98 1.98 -28.57
N GLY A 233 18.01 2.11 -27.25
CA GLY A 233 18.11 3.42 -26.57
C GLY A 233 18.47 3.28 -25.10
N THR A 234 18.93 4.36 -24.49
CA THR A 234 19.26 4.34 -23.05
C THR A 234 18.01 4.06 -22.22
N TRP A 235 18.16 3.29 -21.15
CA TRP A 235 17.09 3.01 -20.20
C TRP A 235 16.58 4.32 -19.58
N GLN A 236 15.27 4.43 -19.41
CA GLN A 236 14.60 5.61 -18.87
C GLN A 236 13.48 5.19 -17.92
N ALA A 237 13.48 5.79 -16.72
CA ALA A 237 12.34 5.68 -15.82
C ALA A 237 11.09 6.32 -16.45
N GLY A 238 9.93 5.69 -16.26
CA GLY A 238 8.65 6.07 -16.85
C GLY A 238 8.41 5.54 -18.26
N LYS A 239 9.41 4.92 -18.92
CA LYS A 239 9.24 4.36 -20.26
C LYS A 239 8.66 2.94 -20.19
N ALA A 240 7.68 2.67 -21.05
CA ALA A 240 7.16 1.32 -21.27
C ALA A 240 8.12 0.51 -22.16
N TYR A 241 8.47 -0.69 -21.70
CA TYR A 241 9.29 -1.66 -22.39
C TYR A 241 8.50 -2.95 -22.64
N LYS A 242 8.69 -3.54 -23.82
CA LYS A 242 8.17 -4.85 -24.19
C LYS A 242 9.23 -5.92 -23.90
N GLY A 243 8.82 -7.17 -23.73
CA GLY A 243 9.77 -8.28 -23.67
C GLY A 243 10.58 -8.35 -24.98
N GLY A 244 11.89 -8.49 -24.86
CA GLY A 244 12.86 -8.46 -25.95
C GLY A 244 13.43 -7.08 -26.29
N ASP A 245 12.90 -5.98 -25.72
CA ASP A 245 13.47 -4.65 -25.93
C ASP A 245 14.90 -4.57 -25.39
N ARG A 246 15.79 -3.87 -26.09
CA ARG A 246 17.20 -3.73 -25.68
C ARG A 246 17.55 -2.29 -25.32
N VAL A 247 18.10 -2.10 -24.12
CA VAL A 247 18.46 -0.78 -23.62
C VAL A 247 19.91 -0.73 -23.18
N THR A 248 20.46 0.48 -23.13
CA THR A 248 21.75 0.74 -22.47
C THR A 248 21.55 1.43 -21.13
N TYR A 249 22.26 1.00 -20.09
CA TYR A 249 22.30 1.69 -18.79
C TYR A 249 23.72 1.62 -18.23
N ALA A 250 24.26 2.76 -17.81
CA ALA A 250 25.65 2.88 -17.33
C ALA A 250 26.69 2.25 -18.29
N GLY A 251 26.49 2.36 -19.61
CA GLY A 251 27.38 1.82 -20.63
C GLY A 251 27.25 0.32 -20.91
N LEU A 252 26.32 -0.38 -20.24
CA LEU A 252 26.06 -1.81 -20.43
C LEU A 252 24.73 -2.05 -21.13
N SER A 253 24.64 -3.12 -21.91
CA SER A 253 23.42 -3.51 -22.65
C SER A 253 22.58 -4.51 -21.85
N TYR A 254 21.27 -4.33 -21.90
CA TYR A 254 20.29 -5.18 -21.22
C TYR A 254 19.10 -5.46 -22.13
N GLU A 255 18.55 -6.65 -22.02
CA GLU A 255 17.34 -7.11 -22.67
C GLU A 255 16.20 -7.20 -21.64
N CYS A 256 15.06 -6.63 -21.97
CA CYS A 256 13.85 -6.67 -21.17
C CYS A 256 13.27 -8.09 -21.22
N LEU A 257 13.11 -8.74 -20.06
CA LEU A 257 12.57 -10.10 -19.95
C LEU A 257 11.05 -10.13 -19.92
N GLN A 258 10.44 -9.12 -19.33
CA GLN A 258 8.99 -9.06 -19.11
C GLN A 258 8.48 -7.66 -19.45
N PRO A 259 7.36 -7.53 -20.17
CA PRO A 259 6.82 -6.21 -20.51
C PRO A 259 6.41 -5.45 -19.23
N HIS A 260 6.87 -4.20 -19.09
CA HIS A 260 6.60 -3.37 -17.93
C HIS A 260 6.78 -1.88 -18.26
N THR A 261 6.32 -1.00 -17.37
CA THR A 261 6.75 0.41 -17.38
C THR A 261 7.83 0.58 -16.33
N ALA A 262 9.04 0.95 -16.74
CA ALA A 262 10.16 1.13 -15.82
C ALA A 262 9.85 2.26 -14.82
N ILE A 263 10.24 2.09 -13.56
CA ILE A 263 10.16 3.13 -12.54
C ILE A 263 11.55 3.41 -11.97
N ALA A 264 11.73 4.52 -11.25
CA ALA A 264 12.97 4.78 -10.54
C ALA A 264 13.22 3.66 -9.52
N GLY A 265 14.45 3.14 -9.46
CA GLY A 265 14.80 1.95 -8.68
C GLY A 265 14.68 0.63 -9.46
N TRP A 266 14.14 0.65 -10.69
CA TRP A 266 14.10 -0.51 -11.60
C TRP A 266 15.15 -0.40 -12.71
N GLU A 267 16.28 0.23 -12.41
CA GLU A 267 17.42 0.26 -13.31
C GLU A 267 17.85 -1.19 -13.62
N PRO A 268 18.31 -1.50 -14.84
CA PRO A 268 18.58 -2.87 -15.24
C PRO A 268 19.44 -3.74 -14.29
N PRO A 269 20.50 -3.24 -13.63
CA PRO A 269 21.25 -4.05 -12.66
C PRO A 269 20.49 -4.35 -11.35
N ASN A 270 19.47 -3.56 -11.00
CA ASN A 270 18.78 -3.64 -9.71
C ASN A 270 17.62 -4.66 -9.70
N VAL A 271 17.08 -4.99 -10.89
CA VAL A 271 15.89 -5.86 -11.02
C VAL A 271 16.13 -6.97 -12.06
N PRO A 272 16.94 -8.00 -11.75
CA PRO A 272 17.31 -9.08 -12.68
C PRO A 272 16.12 -9.94 -13.14
N ALA A 273 14.96 -9.83 -12.48
CA ALA A 273 13.72 -10.47 -12.92
C ALA A 273 13.11 -9.79 -14.17
N LEU A 274 13.41 -8.51 -14.40
CA LEU A 274 12.89 -7.72 -15.52
C LEU A 274 13.93 -7.46 -16.61
N TRP A 275 15.22 -7.51 -16.27
CA TRP A 275 16.32 -7.23 -17.20
C TRP A 275 17.40 -8.30 -17.14
N LYS A 276 17.91 -8.69 -18.31
CA LYS A 276 19.06 -9.57 -18.47
C LYS A 276 20.17 -8.84 -19.21
N ARG A 277 21.39 -8.87 -18.68
CA ARG A 277 22.57 -8.30 -19.38
C ARG A 277 22.86 -9.09 -20.66
N VAL A 278 23.12 -8.39 -21.76
CA VAL A 278 23.44 -8.97 -23.09
C VAL A 278 24.68 -8.34 -23.70
#